data_AF-A0A075HJJ6-F1
#
_entry.id   AF-A0A075HJJ6-F1
#
_cell.length_a   1.000
_cell.length_b   1.000
_cell.length_c   1.000
_cell.angle_alpha   90.00
_cell.angle_beta   90.00
_cell.angle_gamma   90.00
#
_symmetry.space_group_name_H-M   'P 1'
#
loop_
_entity.id
_entity.type
_entity.pdbx_description
1 polymer ?
#
loop_
_entity_poly.entity_id
_entity_poly.type
_entity_poly.pdbx_seq_one_letter_code
_entity_poly.pdbx_strand_id
1 'polypeptide(L)'
;MNPLLKVREAFQNGILPKKEYSLIVKRFPIVISGITRIEKASGVDFPIAYVEPSLTISSSGTNSFEYGILFARTIPVVAKNTLQVVIQISAPLVAYGLKGTIHAILAHEFLHYLELMRKISNMELISDEISANLFENVYADSDRLFEPRAVFTDKTLLLHITKKFPSGFRDYKLEDKITKYWIEKNLPTTNIALDTNVTKLSQDLISKIRLAPNLISKIKSFELKASKLRKKRLY
;
A
#
# COMPACT_ATOMS: atom_id res chain seq x y z
N MET A 1 -0.59 13.29 11.99
CA MET A 1 0.78 13.30 11.43
C MET A 1 0.76 14.07 10.13
N ASN A 2 1.77 14.88 9.80
CA ASN A 2 1.87 15.54 8.50
C ASN A 2 2.35 14.53 7.44
N PRO A 3 1.53 14.12 6.46
CA PRO A 3 1.91 13.09 5.48
C PRO A 3 3.10 13.46 4.60
N LEU A 4 3.41 14.76 4.48
CA LEU A 4 4.51 15.28 3.66
C LEU A 4 5.76 15.62 4.49
N LEU A 5 5.83 15.23 5.76
CA LEU A 5 6.97 15.56 6.64
C LEU A 5 8.31 15.13 6.01
N LYS A 6 8.43 13.85 5.63
CA LYS A 6 9.66 13.33 5.00
C LYS A 6 10.01 14.01 3.68
N VAL A 7 9.01 14.40 2.88
CA VAL A 7 9.21 15.13 1.62
C VAL A 7 9.77 16.53 1.89
N ARG A 8 9.28 17.20 2.93
CA ARG A 8 9.79 18.51 3.37
C ARG A 8 11.23 18.40 3.88
N GLU A 9 11.51 17.41 4.72
CA GLU A 9 12.86 17.17 5.25
C GLU A 9 13.85 16.85 4.13
N ALA A 10 13.48 15.99 3.17
CA ALA A 10 14.33 15.69 2.02
C ALA A 10 14.63 16.93 1.17
N PHE A 11 13.65 17.84 1.00
CA PHE A 11 13.90 19.11 0.32
C PHE A 11 14.83 20.03 1.13
N GLN A 12 14.59 20.16 2.44
CA GLN A 12 15.40 21.00 3.33
C GLN A 12 16.86 20.52 3.41
N ASN A 13 17.07 19.21 3.34
CA ASN A 13 18.40 18.58 3.37
C ASN A 13 19.07 18.52 1.98
N GLY A 14 18.47 19.12 0.94
CA GLY A 14 19.04 19.14 -0.42
C GLY A 14 18.98 17.80 -1.18
N ILE A 15 18.32 16.79 -0.63
CA ILE A 15 18.16 15.46 -1.24
C ILE A 15 17.14 15.48 -2.39
N LEU A 16 16.05 16.24 -2.22
CA LEU A 16 14.98 16.36 -3.20
C LEU A 16 15.02 17.75 -3.84
N PRO A 17 15.16 17.90 -5.17
CA PRO A 17 15.23 19.22 -5.79
C PRO A 17 13.88 19.98 -5.70
N LYS A 18 13.96 21.31 -5.75
CA LYS A 18 12.81 22.22 -5.58
C LYS A 18 11.68 21.94 -6.57
N LYS A 19 12.02 21.58 -7.82
CA LYS A 19 11.04 21.31 -8.88
C LYS A 19 10.15 20.12 -8.52
N GLU A 20 10.76 19.02 -8.10
CA GLU A 20 10.07 17.79 -7.73
C GLU A 20 9.32 17.96 -6.41
N TYR A 21 9.92 18.60 -5.41
CA TYR A 21 9.24 18.99 -4.17
C TYR A 21 7.93 19.77 -4.46
N SER A 22 8.03 20.83 -5.28
CA SER A 22 6.88 21.67 -5.64
C SER A 22 5.81 20.88 -6.38
N LEU A 23 6.20 19.97 -7.28
CA LEU A 23 5.29 19.11 -8.01
C LEU A 23 4.55 18.13 -7.08
N ILE A 24 5.25 17.52 -6.14
CA ILE A 24 4.67 16.60 -5.14
C ILE A 24 3.66 17.34 -4.28
N VAL A 25 4.03 18.50 -3.71
CA VAL A 25 3.13 19.32 -2.89
C VAL A 25 1.89 19.73 -3.68
N LYS A 26 2.07 20.20 -4.93
CA LYS A 26 0.96 20.61 -5.82
C LYS A 26 -0.01 19.47 -6.10
N ARG A 27 0.49 18.24 -6.25
CA ARG A 27 -0.33 17.07 -6.64
C ARG A 27 -0.83 16.26 -5.44
N PHE A 28 -0.29 16.46 -4.25
CA PHE A 28 -0.71 15.77 -3.03
C PHE A 28 -2.23 15.81 -2.74
N PRO A 29 -2.99 16.89 -3.08
CA PRO A 29 -4.45 16.87 -2.96
C PRO A 29 -5.13 15.71 -3.72
N ILE A 30 -4.51 15.16 -4.77
CA ILE A 30 -5.02 13.98 -5.48
C ILE A 30 -5.00 12.74 -4.56
N VAL A 31 -3.94 12.58 -3.75
CA VAL A 31 -3.82 11.51 -2.75
C VAL A 31 -4.91 11.66 -1.70
N ILE A 32 -5.07 12.86 -1.12
CA ILE A 32 -6.11 13.13 -0.13
C ILE A 32 -7.49 12.82 -0.68
N SER A 33 -7.80 13.25 -1.91
CA SER A 33 -9.08 12.93 -2.55
C SER A 33 -9.28 11.43 -2.78
N GLY A 34 -8.20 10.66 -2.98
CA GLY A 34 -8.22 9.21 -3.12
C GLY A 34 -8.54 8.53 -1.78
N ILE A 35 -7.86 8.96 -0.72
CA ILE A 35 -8.09 8.50 0.65
C ILE A 35 -9.55 8.73 1.05
N THR A 36 -10.05 9.98 0.97
CA THR A 36 -11.44 10.31 1.31
C THR A 36 -12.45 9.50 0.51
N ARG A 37 -12.16 9.24 -0.76
CA ARG A 37 -13.00 8.41 -1.63
C ARG A 37 -13.04 6.96 -1.15
N ILE A 38 -11.90 6.39 -0.76
CA ILE A 38 -11.79 5.03 -0.25
C ILE A 38 -12.56 4.89 1.06
N GLU A 39 -12.36 5.84 2.00
CA GLU A 39 -13.06 5.88 3.28
C GLU A 39 -14.58 5.95 3.09
N LYS A 40 -15.06 6.81 2.19
CA LYS A 40 -16.48 6.89 1.86
C LYS A 40 -17.00 5.60 1.23
N ALA A 41 -16.21 4.97 0.35
CA ALA A 41 -16.62 3.78 -0.38
C ALA A 41 -16.68 2.51 0.51
N SER A 42 -15.81 2.42 1.54
CA SER A 42 -15.72 1.29 2.48
C SER A 42 -16.49 1.54 3.80
N GLY A 43 -16.61 2.80 4.21
CA GLY A 43 -17.06 3.22 5.53
C GLY A 43 -16.08 2.79 6.64
N VAL A 44 -14.77 2.78 6.33
CA VAL A 44 -13.66 2.47 7.23
C VAL A 44 -12.59 3.54 7.03
N ASP A 45 -12.07 4.09 8.11
CA ASP A 45 -11.00 5.09 8.07
C ASP A 45 -9.74 4.52 7.41
N PHE A 46 -9.06 5.33 6.61
CA PHE A 46 -7.83 4.92 5.96
C PHE A 46 -6.71 4.87 7.01
N PRO A 47 -5.82 3.88 6.97
CA PRO A 47 -4.68 3.85 7.90
C PRO A 47 -3.79 5.07 7.68
N ILE A 48 -2.95 5.37 8.66
CA ILE A 48 -2.00 6.48 8.54
C ILE A 48 -1.17 6.30 7.27
N ALA A 49 -1.11 7.35 6.45
CA ALA A 49 -0.35 7.36 5.22
C ALA A 49 0.67 8.50 5.19
N TYR A 50 1.79 8.28 4.51
CA TYR A 50 2.82 9.30 4.29
C TYR A 50 3.47 9.14 2.93
N VAL A 51 4.07 10.23 2.45
CA VAL A 51 4.83 10.22 1.19
C VAL A 51 6.32 10.01 1.49
N GLU A 52 6.87 8.94 0.95
CA GLU A 52 8.30 8.66 0.96
C GLU A 52 8.98 9.46 -0.16
N PRO A 53 9.99 10.29 0.13
CA PRO A 53 10.68 11.13 -0.86
C PRO A 53 11.45 10.34 -1.93
N SER A 54 11.49 9.01 -1.86
CA SER A 54 12.24 8.14 -2.76
C SER A 54 11.35 7.15 -3.53
N LEU A 55 11.88 6.63 -4.64
CA LEU A 55 11.32 5.47 -5.34
C LEU A 55 11.81 4.20 -4.67
N THR A 56 10.92 3.29 -4.27
CA THR A 56 11.34 1.97 -3.80
C THR A 56 11.45 1.02 -4.98
N ILE A 57 12.59 0.34 -5.08
CA ILE A 57 12.88 -0.64 -6.13
C ILE A 57 13.21 -1.97 -5.44
N SER A 58 12.58 -3.06 -5.85
CA SER A 58 12.93 -4.40 -5.42
C SER A 58 13.92 -5.03 -6.39
N SER A 59 15.01 -5.60 -5.89
CA SER A 59 15.96 -6.41 -6.67
C SER A 59 15.80 -7.89 -6.32
N SER A 60 15.60 -8.75 -7.31
CA SER A 60 15.59 -10.20 -7.14
C SER A 60 17.02 -10.77 -7.23
N GLY A 61 17.72 -10.82 -6.10
CA GLY A 61 19.03 -11.48 -5.98
C GLY A 61 20.13 -10.90 -6.89
N THR A 62 21.34 -11.46 -6.79
CA THR A 62 22.56 -10.91 -7.43
C THR A 62 22.62 -11.03 -8.95
N ASN A 63 21.68 -11.74 -9.59
CA ASN A 63 21.78 -12.14 -11.00
C ASN A 63 20.53 -11.91 -11.86
N SER A 64 19.54 -11.13 -11.43
CA SER A 64 18.40 -10.81 -12.30
C SER A 64 18.14 -9.31 -12.38
N PHE A 65 18.09 -8.78 -13.61
CA PHE A 65 17.80 -7.38 -13.94
C PHE A 65 16.30 -7.04 -13.87
N GLU A 66 15.49 -7.91 -13.27
CA GLU A 66 14.05 -7.68 -13.09
C GLU A 66 13.80 -6.84 -11.84
N TYR A 67 13.97 -5.52 -11.97
CA TYR A 67 13.61 -4.59 -10.92
C TYR A 67 12.08 -4.40 -10.85
N GLY A 68 11.50 -4.63 -9.67
CA GLY A 68 10.09 -4.32 -9.39
C GLY A 68 9.95 -2.92 -8.80
N ILE A 69 9.18 -2.03 -9.46
CA ILE A 69 8.90 -0.70 -8.91
C ILE A 69 7.74 -0.79 -7.92
N LEU A 70 8.00 -0.37 -6.67
CA LEU A 70 6.97 -0.33 -5.62
C LEU A 70 6.46 1.09 -5.42
N PHE A 71 5.24 1.33 -5.88
CA PHE A 71 4.59 2.65 -5.84
C PHE A 71 3.99 3.02 -4.49
N ALA A 72 3.52 2.02 -3.78
CA ALA A 72 3.06 2.16 -2.41
C ALA A 72 3.26 0.84 -1.69
N ARG A 73 3.29 0.89 -0.37
CA ARG A 73 3.50 -0.29 0.48
C ARG A 73 2.70 -0.17 1.75
N THR A 74 2.05 -1.26 2.13
CA THR A 74 1.43 -1.42 3.45
C THR A 74 2.47 -2.02 4.41
N ILE A 75 2.92 -1.22 5.39
CA ILE A 75 4.06 -1.54 6.24
C ILE A 75 3.61 -1.59 7.70
N PRO A 76 3.82 -2.72 8.41
CA PRO A 76 3.74 -2.75 9.86
C PRO A 76 4.96 -2.03 10.48
N VAL A 77 4.72 -1.08 11.38
CA VAL A 77 5.75 -0.31 12.09
C VAL A 77 5.52 -0.40 13.60
N VAL A 78 6.60 -0.60 14.36
CA VAL A 78 6.53 -0.59 15.83
C VAL A 78 6.86 0.82 16.32
N ALA A 79 5.89 1.48 16.96
CA ALA A 79 6.08 2.79 17.55
C ALA A 79 5.59 2.76 19.00
N LYS A 80 6.43 3.22 19.94
CA LYS A 80 6.10 3.25 21.38
C LYS A 80 5.56 1.91 21.90
N ASN A 81 6.18 0.80 21.50
CA ASN A 81 5.78 -0.56 21.87
C ASN A 81 4.38 -0.98 21.40
N THR A 82 3.83 -0.29 20.39
CA THR A 82 2.57 -0.63 19.73
C THR A 82 2.82 -0.89 18.25
N LEU A 83 2.23 -1.95 17.70
CA LEU A 83 2.24 -2.17 16.26
C LEU A 83 1.21 -1.24 15.60
N GLN A 84 1.66 -0.50 14.60
CA GLN A 84 0.82 0.32 13.74
C GLN A 84 1.01 -0.16 12.30
N VAL A 85 -0.01 -0.03 11.47
CA VAL A 85 0.12 -0.30 10.04
C VAL A 85 -0.05 1.00 9.29
N VAL A 86 0.93 1.30 8.44
CA VAL A 86 0.99 2.55 7.67
C VAL A 86 1.06 2.26 6.19
N ILE A 87 0.47 3.13 5.38
CA ILE A 87 0.63 3.08 3.92
C ILE A 87 1.69 4.11 3.51
N GLN A 88 2.83 3.61 3.07
CA GLN A 88 3.87 4.43 2.46
C GLN A 88 3.56 4.63 0.98
N ILE A 89 3.56 5.88 0.51
CA ILE A 89 3.28 6.24 -0.87
C ILE A 89 4.56 6.83 -1.48
N SER A 90 5.01 6.37 -2.63
CA SER A 90 6.23 6.91 -3.23
C SER A 90 5.98 8.32 -3.81
N ALA A 91 6.93 9.24 -3.59
CA ALA A 91 6.90 10.58 -4.18
C ALA A 91 6.74 10.57 -5.71
N PRO A 92 7.37 9.66 -6.47
CA PRO A 92 7.20 9.54 -7.92
C PRO A 92 5.76 9.23 -8.34
N LEU A 93 5.06 8.38 -7.58
CA LEU A 93 3.63 8.12 -7.81
C LEU A 93 2.82 9.41 -7.68
N VAL A 94 3.07 10.21 -6.64
CA VAL A 94 2.38 11.49 -6.44
C VAL A 94 2.70 12.49 -7.56
N ALA A 95 3.97 12.57 -7.95
CA ALA A 95 4.47 13.51 -8.96
C ALA A 95 3.95 13.21 -10.38
N TYR A 96 3.90 11.93 -10.78
CA TYR A 96 3.69 11.55 -12.18
C TYR A 96 2.46 10.67 -12.42
N GLY A 97 1.92 10.04 -11.37
CA GLY A 97 0.74 9.18 -11.44
C GLY A 97 -0.51 9.93 -11.87
N LEU A 98 -1.29 9.35 -12.77
CA LEU A 98 -2.63 9.86 -13.10
C LEU A 98 -3.56 9.69 -11.89
N LYS A 99 -4.58 10.56 -11.77
CA LYS A 99 -5.56 10.49 -10.67
C LYS A 99 -6.15 9.08 -10.48
N GLY A 100 -6.59 8.46 -11.58
CA GLY A 100 -7.13 7.10 -11.54
C GLY A 100 -6.12 6.06 -11.07
N THR A 101 -4.85 6.20 -11.49
CA THR A 101 -3.74 5.31 -11.08
C THR A 101 -3.44 5.46 -9.58
N ILE A 102 -3.29 6.70 -9.09
CA ILE A 102 -3.08 6.97 -7.65
C ILE A 102 -4.21 6.37 -6.83
N HIS A 103 -5.47 6.60 -7.22
CA HIS A 103 -6.63 6.08 -6.50
C HIS A 103 -6.68 4.55 -6.50
N ALA A 104 -6.36 3.92 -7.63
CA ALA A 104 -6.33 2.45 -7.73
C ALA A 104 -5.26 1.84 -6.83
N ILE A 105 -4.03 2.39 -6.82
CA ILE A 105 -2.94 1.91 -5.96
C ILE A 105 -3.30 2.10 -4.49
N LEU A 106 -3.81 3.27 -4.09
CA LEU A 106 -4.24 3.49 -2.70
C LEU A 106 -5.32 2.51 -2.26
N ALA A 107 -6.29 2.21 -3.13
CA ALA A 107 -7.34 1.25 -2.81
C ALA A 107 -6.81 -0.19 -2.74
N HIS A 108 -5.83 -0.54 -3.56
CA HIS A 108 -5.15 -1.84 -3.50
C HIS A 108 -4.38 -2.01 -2.19
N GLU A 109 -3.56 -1.03 -1.79
CA GLU A 109 -2.89 -1.03 -0.49
C GLU A 109 -3.87 -1.05 0.68
N PHE A 110 -5.02 -0.40 0.55
CA PHE A 110 -6.07 -0.49 1.56
C PHE A 110 -6.62 -1.91 1.72
N LEU A 111 -6.72 -2.69 0.64
CA LEU A 111 -7.11 -4.11 0.73
C LEU A 111 -6.04 -4.93 1.44
N HIS A 112 -4.75 -4.66 1.21
CA HIS A 112 -3.65 -5.28 1.97
C HIS A 112 -3.72 -4.92 3.45
N TYR A 113 -4.02 -3.66 3.78
CA TYR A 113 -4.25 -3.25 5.15
C TYR A 113 -5.39 -4.04 5.81
N LEU A 114 -6.55 -4.13 5.16
CA LEU A 114 -7.69 -4.88 5.70
C LEU A 114 -7.35 -6.37 5.89
N GLU A 115 -6.61 -6.97 4.97
CA GLU A 115 -6.19 -8.37 5.08
C GLU A 115 -5.23 -8.57 6.26
N LEU A 116 -4.28 -7.66 6.47
CA LEU A 116 -3.39 -7.72 7.62
C LEU A 116 -4.18 -7.56 8.94
N MET A 117 -5.13 -6.63 8.98
CA MET A 117 -6.00 -6.44 10.16
C MET A 117 -6.88 -7.66 10.43
N ARG A 118 -7.38 -8.34 9.39
CA ARG A 118 -8.14 -9.60 9.49
C ARG A 118 -7.27 -10.69 10.14
N LYS A 119 -6.06 -10.91 9.61
CA LYS A 119 -5.11 -11.91 10.15
C LYS A 119 -4.74 -11.63 11.60
N ILE A 120 -4.51 -10.36 11.96
CA ILE A 120 -4.24 -9.95 13.34
C ILE A 120 -5.46 -10.23 14.23
N SER A 121 -6.67 -9.84 13.79
CA SER A 121 -7.91 -10.05 14.55
C SER A 121 -8.21 -11.52 14.83
N ASN A 122 -7.83 -12.41 13.91
CA ASN A 122 -8.06 -13.85 14.02
C ASN A 122 -6.90 -14.60 14.66
N MET A 123 -5.84 -13.91 15.11
CA MET A 123 -4.61 -14.54 15.63
C MET A 123 -3.94 -15.50 14.62
N GLU A 124 -4.17 -15.33 13.32
CA GLU A 124 -3.63 -16.19 12.25
C GLU A 124 -2.11 -15.99 12.04
N LEU A 125 -1.52 -14.93 12.60
CA LEU A 125 -0.09 -14.62 12.50
C LEU A 125 0.79 -15.28 13.59
N ILE A 126 0.20 -16.08 14.49
CA ILE A 126 0.85 -16.58 15.72
C ILE A 126 1.62 -17.90 15.51
N SER A 127 1.46 -18.62 14.39
CA SER A 127 2.20 -19.88 14.17
C SER A 127 3.68 -19.64 13.84
N ASP A 128 4.56 -20.35 14.57
CA ASP A 128 6.01 -20.14 14.66
C ASP A 128 6.83 -20.33 13.37
N GLU A 129 6.21 -20.72 12.24
CA GLU A 129 6.91 -20.87 10.95
C GLU A 129 6.71 -19.70 9.97
N ILE A 130 5.79 -18.75 10.25
CA ILE A 130 5.40 -17.71 9.28
C ILE A 130 5.93 -16.31 9.68
N SER A 131 6.74 -16.21 10.74
CA SER A 131 7.35 -14.94 11.15
C SER A 131 8.37 -14.38 10.13
N ALA A 132 8.73 -15.17 9.11
CA ALA A 132 9.69 -14.79 8.09
C ALA A 132 9.14 -13.81 7.03
N ASN A 133 7.89 -13.95 6.55
CA ASN A 133 7.58 -13.45 5.20
C ASN A 133 6.30 -12.60 5.11
N LEU A 134 6.09 -11.64 6.01
CA LEU A 134 4.97 -10.70 5.87
C LEU A 134 5.05 -9.85 4.60
N PHE A 135 6.25 -9.57 4.09
CA PHE A 135 6.42 -8.80 2.85
C PHE A 135 6.32 -9.67 1.60
N GLU A 136 6.92 -10.87 1.57
CA GLU A 136 6.80 -11.78 0.44
C GLU A 136 5.36 -12.32 0.28
N ASN A 137 4.67 -12.65 1.37
CA ASN A 137 3.30 -13.16 1.32
C ASN A 137 2.24 -12.07 1.03
N VAL A 138 2.56 -10.79 1.16
CA VAL A 138 1.61 -9.70 0.78
C VAL A 138 1.58 -9.52 -0.73
N TYR A 139 2.72 -9.70 -1.42
CA TYR A 139 2.83 -9.51 -2.87
C TYR A 139 2.70 -10.80 -3.70
N ALA A 140 2.98 -11.97 -3.13
CA ALA A 140 2.81 -13.26 -3.81
C ALA A 140 1.34 -13.77 -3.82
N ASP A 141 0.53 -13.41 -2.82
CA ASP A 141 -0.85 -13.89 -2.65
C ASP A 141 -1.89 -12.88 -3.18
N SER A 142 -1.91 -12.65 -4.50
CA SER A 142 -3.05 -11.94 -5.12
C SER A 142 -4.39 -12.69 -4.95
N ASP A 143 -4.33 -14.00 -4.68
CA ASP A 143 -5.49 -14.89 -4.48
C ASP A 143 -6.14 -14.78 -3.08
N ARG A 144 -5.50 -14.12 -2.10
CA ARG A 144 -6.01 -14.03 -0.72
C ARG A 144 -6.48 -12.63 -0.29
N LEU A 145 -6.45 -11.65 -1.17
CA LEU A 145 -6.98 -10.32 -0.88
C LEU A 145 -8.52 -10.32 -0.73
N PHE A 146 -9.04 -9.36 0.03
CA PHE A 146 -10.46 -9.05 0.02
C PHE A 146 -10.95 -8.77 -1.42
N GLU A 147 -12.06 -9.40 -1.81
CA GLU A 147 -12.75 -9.10 -3.06
C GLU A 147 -13.13 -7.60 -3.09
N PRO A 148 -12.59 -6.78 -4.02
CA PRO A 148 -12.82 -5.34 -4.02
C PRO A 148 -14.30 -4.97 -3.99
N ARG A 149 -15.17 -5.75 -4.66
CA ARG A 149 -16.63 -5.52 -4.70
C ARG A 149 -17.31 -5.74 -3.34
N ALA A 150 -16.70 -6.50 -2.44
CA ALA A 150 -17.21 -6.68 -1.09
C ALA A 150 -16.91 -5.46 -0.20
N VAL A 151 -15.78 -4.77 -0.48
CA VAL A 151 -15.27 -3.65 0.30
C VAL A 151 -15.79 -2.30 -0.21
N PHE A 152 -15.72 -2.05 -1.51
CA PHE A 152 -16.00 -0.73 -2.09
C PHE A 152 -17.37 -0.68 -2.76
N THR A 153 -18.11 0.39 -2.48
CA THR A 153 -19.38 0.71 -3.15
C THR A 153 -19.22 1.57 -4.41
N ASP A 154 -18.05 2.20 -4.59
CA ASP A 154 -17.76 3.09 -5.72
C ASP A 154 -17.41 2.30 -6.99
N LYS A 155 -18.30 2.32 -7.99
CA LYS A 155 -18.16 1.59 -9.25
C LYS A 155 -16.95 2.01 -10.08
N THR A 156 -16.60 3.30 -10.07
CA THR A 156 -15.46 3.81 -10.85
C THR A 156 -14.15 3.44 -10.18
N LEU A 157 -14.09 3.44 -8.84
CA LEU A 157 -12.93 2.94 -8.10
C LEU A 157 -12.70 1.45 -8.37
N LEU A 158 -13.78 0.65 -8.29
CA LEU A 158 -13.75 -0.77 -8.65
C LEU A 158 -13.22 -0.99 -10.07
N LEU A 159 -13.70 -0.21 -11.05
CA LEU A 159 -13.23 -0.30 -12.44
C LEU A 159 -11.74 0.03 -12.57
N HIS A 160 -11.25 1.02 -11.83
CA HIS A 160 -9.83 1.37 -11.86
C HIS A 160 -8.96 0.27 -11.26
N ILE A 161 -9.38 -0.33 -10.14
CA ILE A 161 -8.68 -1.46 -9.52
C ILE A 161 -8.65 -2.64 -10.50
N THR A 162 -9.79 -3.06 -11.03
CA THR A 162 -9.85 -4.25 -11.90
C THR A 162 -9.08 -4.07 -13.22
N LYS A 163 -9.08 -2.86 -13.80
CA LYS A 163 -8.31 -2.58 -15.02
C LYS A 163 -6.80 -2.50 -14.78
N LYS A 164 -6.37 -2.03 -13.61
CA LYS A 164 -4.95 -1.78 -13.30
C LYS A 164 -4.25 -2.96 -12.63
N PHE A 165 -5.01 -3.88 -12.05
CA PHE A 165 -4.51 -5.03 -11.30
C PHE A 165 -5.09 -6.38 -11.79
N PRO A 166 -5.05 -6.73 -13.09
CA PRO A 166 -5.55 -8.03 -13.54
C PRO A 166 -4.69 -9.22 -13.07
N SER A 167 -3.38 -9.02 -12.89
CA SER A 167 -2.42 -10.04 -12.43
C SER A 167 -1.21 -9.40 -11.72
N GLY A 168 -1.45 -8.26 -11.07
CA GLY A 168 -0.43 -7.33 -10.59
C GLY A 168 -0.57 -5.94 -11.23
N PHE A 169 0.02 -4.92 -10.61
CA PHE A 169 0.00 -3.56 -11.15
C PHE A 169 0.91 -3.45 -12.37
N ARG A 170 0.37 -2.99 -13.51
CA ARG A 170 1.18 -2.51 -14.65
C ARG A 170 0.64 -1.19 -15.17
N ASP A 171 1.52 -0.20 -15.25
CA ASP A 171 1.22 1.09 -15.89
C ASP A 171 2.46 1.59 -16.60
N TYR A 172 2.73 1.04 -17.79
CA TYR A 172 3.92 1.35 -18.59
C TYR A 172 4.12 2.85 -18.83
N LYS A 173 3.03 3.63 -18.90
CA LYS A 173 3.12 5.09 -19.07
C LYS A 173 3.60 5.79 -17.80
N LEU A 174 3.25 5.27 -16.63
CA LEU A 174 3.78 5.75 -15.36
C LEU A 174 5.24 5.31 -15.23
N GLU A 175 5.54 4.05 -15.47
CA GLU A 175 6.89 3.48 -15.42
C GLU A 175 7.85 4.25 -16.33
N ASP A 176 7.50 4.50 -17.59
CA ASP A 176 8.29 5.31 -18.54
C ASP A 176 8.59 6.72 -18.00
N LYS A 177 7.57 7.40 -17.44
CA LYS A 177 7.76 8.71 -16.81
C LYS A 177 8.72 8.65 -15.64
N ILE A 178 8.70 7.58 -14.86
CA ILE A 178 9.57 7.46 -13.69
C ILE A 178 10.99 7.16 -14.12
N THR A 179 11.18 6.26 -15.09
CA THR A 179 12.48 6.02 -15.69
C THR A 179 13.09 7.33 -16.16
N LYS A 180 12.35 8.08 -16.99
CA LYS A 180 12.83 9.32 -17.59
C LYS A 180 13.00 10.50 -16.62
N TYR A 181 12.03 10.70 -15.72
CA TYR A 181 11.99 11.90 -14.89
C TYR A 181 12.49 11.70 -13.47
N TRP A 182 12.75 10.46 -13.06
CA TRP A 182 13.24 10.14 -11.72
C TRP A 182 14.55 9.35 -11.74
N ILE A 183 14.56 8.17 -12.36
CA ILE A 183 15.72 7.26 -12.34
C ILE A 183 16.88 7.85 -13.14
N GLU A 184 16.67 8.21 -14.41
CA GLU A 184 17.70 8.83 -15.27
C GLU A 184 18.23 10.15 -14.73
N LYS A 185 17.45 10.80 -13.84
CA LYS A 185 17.85 12.04 -13.17
C LYS A 185 18.56 11.83 -11.85
N ASN A 186 18.85 10.58 -11.47
CA ASN A 186 19.46 10.22 -10.20
C ASN A 186 18.73 10.82 -8.99
N LEU A 187 17.40 10.90 -9.06
CA LEU A 187 16.58 11.30 -7.92
C LEU A 187 16.52 10.16 -6.89
N PRO A 188 16.16 10.45 -5.62
CA PRO A 188 16.30 9.47 -4.54
C PRO A 188 15.60 8.13 -4.83
N THR A 189 16.35 7.04 -4.72
CA THR A 189 15.86 5.67 -4.82
C THR A 189 16.27 4.87 -3.58
N THR A 190 15.42 3.92 -3.18
CA THR A 190 15.69 2.98 -2.09
C THR A 190 15.59 1.58 -2.65
N ASN A 191 16.69 0.82 -2.57
CA ASN A 191 16.68 -0.58 -2.96
C ASN A 191 16.24 -1.43 -1.76
N ILE A 192 15.35 -2.39 -2.01
CA ILE A 192 15.00 -3.41 -1.04
C ILE A 192 15.27 -4.79 -1.65
N ALA A 193 15.92 -5.66 -0.90
CA ALA A 193 16.01 -7.06 -1.26
C ALA A 193 14.74 -7.76 -0.76
N LEU A 194 14.12 -8.56 -1.62
CA LEU A 194 12.83 -9.21 -1.32
C LEU A 194 12.98 -10.33 -0.28
N ASP A 195 14.14 -10.97 -0.27
CA ASP A 195 14.54 -12.12 0.55
C ASP A 195 14.89 -11.79 2.02
N THR A 196 14.98 -10.51 2.39
CA THR A 196 15.51 -10.09 3.70
C THR A 196 14.58 -9.19 4.51
N ASN A 197 13.42 -8.80 3.98
CA ASN A 197 12.45 -7.97 4.70
C ASN A 197 11.56 -8.79 5.64
N VAL A 198 12.20 -9.44 6.60
CA VAL A 198 11.55 -10.17 7.68
C VAL A 198 11.32 -9.21 8.85
N THR A 199 10.18 -8.51 8.88
CA THR A 199 9.75 -7.89 10.15
C THR A 199 9.17 -8.99 11.02
N LYS A 200 9.98 -9.58 11.90
CA LYS A 200 9.51 -10.51 12.94
C LYS A 200 8.59 -9.75 13.89
N LEU A 201 7.27 -9.93 13.73
CA LEU A 201 6.31 -9.45 14.71
C LEU A 201 6.28 -10.42 15.89
N SER A 202 6.65 -9.94 17.09
CA SER A 202 6.52 -10.76 18.29
C SER A 202 5.04 -10.94 18.67
N GLN A 203 4.70 -12.10 19.22
CA GLN A 203 3.34 -12.40 19.71
C GLN A 203 2.89 -11.36 20.76
N ASP A 204 3.83 -10.90 21.60
CA ASP A 204 3.59 -9.83 22.58
C ASP A 204 3.13 -8.52 21.91
N LEU A 205 3.78 -8.10 20.82
CA LEU A 205 3.37 -6.91 20.07
C LEU A 205 2.00 -7.07 19.41
N ILE A 206 1.71 -8.26 18.86
CA ILE A 206 0.40 -8.56 18.23
C ILE A 206 -0.72 -8.54 19.28
N SER A 207 -0.50 -9.15 20.45
CA SER A 207 -1.48 -9.22 21.53
C SER A 207 -1.87 -7.84 22.09
N LYS A 208 -0.96 -6.87 21.98
CA LYS A 208 -1.17 -5.48 22.42
C LYS A 208 -1.96 -4.64 21.41
N ILE A 209 -2.19 -5.15 20.19
CA ILE A 209 -2.96 -4.44 19.18
C ILE A 209 -4.42 -4.43 19.59
N ARG A 210 -4.93 -3.23 19.90
CA ARG A 210 -6.36 -3.00 20.09
C ARG A 210 -6.95 -2.49 18.80
N LEU A 211 -7.51 -3.40 18.01
CA LEU A 211 -8.26 -3.04 16.81
C LEU A 211 -9.57 -2.36 17.20
N ALA A 212 -9.92 -1.28 16.49
CA ALA A 212 -11.16 -0.57 16.74
C ALA A 212 -12.37 -1.50 16.49
N PRO A 213 -13.38 -1.54 17.38
CA PRO A 213 -14.54 -2.44 17.21
C PRO A 213 -15.29 -2.24 15.88
N ASN A 214 -15.32 -1.01 15.36
CA ASN A 214 -15.93 -0.69 14.07
C ASN A 214 -15.21 -1.40 12.91
N LEU A 215 -13.88 -1.43 12.93
CA LEU A 215 -13.02 -2.07 11.94
C LEU A 215 -13.25 -3.59 11.94
N ILE A 216 -13.28 -4.22 13.12
CA ILE A 216 -13.56 -5.66 13.25
C ILE A 216 -14.94 -5.99 12.67
N SER A 217 -15.96 -5.20 13.02
CA SER A 217 -17.32 -5.40 12.49
C SER A 217 -17.37 -5.27 10.96
N LYS A 218 -16.66 -4.29 10.40
CA LYS A 218 -16.57 -4.06 8.96
C LYS A 218 -15.85 -5.19 8.23
N ILE A 219 -14.73 -5.66 8.76
CA ILE A 219 -13.98 -6.83 8.24
C ILE A 219 -14.92 -8.03 8.12
N LYS A 220 -15.65 -8.39 9.19
CA LYS A 220 -16.63 -9.48 9.19
C LYS A 220 -17.74 -9.27 8.14
N SER A 221 -18.23 -8.03 8.01
CA SER A 221 -19.24 -7.68 6.98
C SER A 221 -18.71 -7.90 5.56
N PHE A 222 -17.45 -7.54 5.30
CA PHE A 222 -16.81 -7.73 4.00
C PHE A 222 -16.60 -9.22 3.69
N GLU A 223 -16.17 -10.03 4.65
CA GLU A 223 -16.04 -11.49 4.48
C GLU A 223 -17.38 -12.15 4.11
N LEU A 224 -18.45 -11.79 4.81
CA LEU A 224 -19.81 -12.28 4.52
C LEU A 224 -20.28 -11.87 3.11
N LYS A 225 -20.02 -10.62 2.69
CA LYS A 225 -20.34 -10.16 1.34
C LYS A 225 -19.54 -10.91 0.28
N ALA A 226 -18.24 -11.11 0.50
CA ALA A 226 -17.37 -11.84 -0.42
C ALA A 226 -17.82 -13.29 -0.59
N SER A 227 -18.19 -13.98 0.50
CA SER A 227 -18.74 -15.35 0.45
C SER A 227 -20.01 -15.43 -0.39
N LYS A 228 -20.94 -14.47 -0.23
CA LYS A 228 -22.16 -14.39 -1.06
C LYS A 228 -21.86 -14.15 -2.53
N LEU A 229 -20.86 -13.31 -2.84
CA LEU A 229 -20.43 -13.05 -4.23
C LEU A 229 -19.82 -14.28 -4.89
N ARG A 230 -19.02 -15.07 -4.15
CA ARG A 230 -18.44 -16.33 -4.65
C ARG A 230 -19.52 -17.36 -4.96
N LYS A 231 -20.52 -17.53 -4.07
CA LYS A 231 -21.65 -18.45 -4.30
C LYS A 231 -22.45 -18.09 -5.57
N LYS A 232 -22.65 -16.80 -5.85
CA LYS A 232 -23.35 -16.34 -7.07
C LYS A 232 -22.61 -16.58 -8.39
N ARG A 233 -21.31 -16.91 -8.38
CA ARG A 233 -20.56 -17.25 -9.62
C ARG A 233 -20.65 -18.74 -9.97
N LEU A 234 -21.13 -19.58 -9.05
CA LEU A 234 -21.22 -21.03 -9.20
C LEU A 234 -22.63 -21.52 -9.62
N TYR A 235 -23.60 -20.61 -9.67
CA TYR A 235 -24.95 -20.80 -10.20
C TYR A 235 -25.13 -19.89 -11.41
#